data_AF-A0A1E7HZ45-F1
#
_entry.id   AF-A0A1E7HZ45-F1
#
_cell.length_a   1.000
_cell.length_b   1.000
_cell.length_c   1.000
_cell.angle_alpha   90.00
_cell.angle_beta   90.00
_cell.angle_gamma   90.00
#
_symmetry.space_group_name_H-M   'P 1'
#
loop_
_entity.id
_entity.type
_entity.pdbx_description
1 polymer ?
#
loop_
_entity_poly.entity_id
_entity_poly.type
_entity_poly.pdbx_seq_one_letter_code
_entity_poly.pdbx_strand_id
1 'polypeptide(L)' 'MTKKLTHKQVIIALRRLEKDWPDDLWLFIEGGTVNLMSKNEDGDRALYPTNGVGVYAEGVDPDYVLNSFDGIEVDSGEW' A
#
# COMPACT_ATOMS: atom_id res chain seq x y z
N MET A 1 -1.58 27.78 -6.50
CA MET A 1 -2.50 26.78 -5.89
C MET A 1 -2.71 25.66 -6.89
N THR A 2 -2.36 24.43 -6.53
CA THR A 2 -2.62 23.27 -7.39
C THR A 2 -4.12 22.94 -7.34
N LYS A 3 -4.78 22.89 -8.50
CA LYS A 3 -6.18 22.51 -8.60
C LYS A 3 -6.36 21.06 -8.12
N LYS A 4 -7.27 20.82 -7.19
CA LYS A 4 -7.63 19.46 -6.74
C LYS A 4 -8.33 18.71 -7.88
N LEU A 5 -8.14 17.38 -7.93
CA LEU A 5 -8.84 16.52 -8.87
C LEU A 5 -10.32 16.45 -8.53
N THR A 6 -11.17 16.31 -9.56
CA THR A 6 -12.58 15.94 -9.37
C THR A 6 -12.70 14.44 -9.08
N HIS A 7 -13.81 13.98 -8.49
CA HIS A 7 -14.04 12.55 -8.22
C HIS A 7 -13.88 11.68 -9.47
N LYS A 8 -14.39 12.14 -10.62
CA LYS A 8 -14.26 11.42 -11.90
C LYS A 8 -12.80 11.25 -12.32
N GLN A 9 -11.97 12.27 -12.11
CA GLN A 9 -10.55 12.20 -12.44
C GLN A 9 -9.81 11.23 -11.52
N VAL A 10 -10.15 11.21 -10.22
CA VAL A 10 -9.58 10.26 -9.26
C VAL A 10 -9.91 8.82 -9.66
N ILE A 11 -11.18 8.51 -9.95
CA ILE A 11 -11.61 7.17 -10.37
C ILE A 11 -10.88 6.73 -11.64
N ILE A 12 -10.75 7.62 -12.63
CA ILE A 12 -10.02 7.31 -13.88
C ILE A 12 -8.54 7.02 -13.59
N ALA A 13 -7.91 7.79 -12.71
CA ALA A 13 -6.51 7.57 -12.34
C ALA A 13 -6.33 6.21 -11.65
N LEU A 14 -7.18 5.89 -10.67
CA LEU A 14 -7.14 4.61 -9.96
C LEU A 14 -7.38 3.41 -10.89
N ARG A 15 -8.33 3.51 -11.82
CA ARG A 15 -8.56 2.42 -12.82
C ARG A 15 -7.39 2.23 -13.78
N ARG A 16 -6.70 3.30 -14.14
CA ARG A 16 -5.48 3.19 -14.96
C ARG A 16 -4.37 2.51 -14.18
N LEU A 17 -4.21 2.92 -12.93
CA LEU A 17 -3.23 2.35 -12.02
C LEU A 17 -3.50 0.86 -11.76
N GLU A 18 -4.76 0.46 -11.57
CA GLU A 18 -5.18 -0.94 -11.44
C GLU A 18 -4.83 -1.78 -12.68
N LYS A 19 -5.06 -1.24 -13.88
CA LYS A 19 -4.81 -1.96 -15.14
C LYS A 19 -3.33 -2.21 -15.40
N ASP A 20 -2.49 -1.23 -15.09
CA ASP A 20 -1.07 -1.23 -15.43
C ASP A 20 -0.19 -1.43 -14.17
N TRP A 21 -0.73 -2.08 -13.13
CA TRP A 21 -0.06 -2.29 -11.84
C TRP A 21 1.13 -3.24 -11.99
N PRO A 22 2.35 -2.88 -11.52
CA PRO A 22 3.50 -3.78 -11.56
C PRO A 22 3.37 -4.97 -10.60
N ASP A 23 3.71 -6.17 -11.07
CA ASP A 23 3.60 -7.41 -10.29
C ASP A 23 4.54 -7.46 -9.07
N ASP A 24 5.57 -6.62 -9.04
CA ASP A 24 6.56 -6.50 -7.96
C ASP A 24 6.20 -5.43 -6.91
N LEU A 25 5.04 -4.78 -7.04
CA LEU A 25 4.58 -3.75 -6.12
C LEU A 25 3.28 -4.14 -5.41
N TRP A 26 3.09 -3.57 -4.22
CA TRP A 26 1.84 -3.66 -3.48
C TRP A 26 1.64 -2.43 -2.57
N LEU A 27 0.41 -2.22 -2.10
CA LEU A 27 0.09 -1.14 -1.17
C LEU A 27 -0.18 -1.71 0.22
N PHE A 28 0.38 -1.06 1.22
CA PHE A 28 0.13 -1.33 2.63
C PHE A 28 -0.40 -0.07 3.31
N ILE A 29 -1.43 -0.21 4.13
CA ILE A 29 -2.00 0.91 4.89
C ILE A 29 -1.71 0.70 6.36
N GLU A 30 -1.04 1.67 6.97
CA GLU A 30 -0.77 1.69 8.41
C GLU A 30 -0.92 3.11 8.94
N GLY A 31 -1.62 3.26 10.07
CA GLY A 31 -1.75 4.54 10.75
C GLY A 31 -2.35 5.66 9.88
N GLY A 32 -3.24 5.33 8.95
CA GLY A 32 -3.85 6.29 8.02
C GLY A 32 -2.94 6.76 6.89
N THR A 33 -1.81 6.08 6.67
CA THR A 33 -0.85 6.37 5.60
C THR A 33 -0.87 5.26 4.57
N VAL A 34 -0.85 5.62 3.28
CA VAL A 34 -0.64 4.66 2.18
C VAL A 34 0.85 4.51 1.93
N ASN A 35 1.36 3.29 2.05
CA ASN A 35 2.75 2.94 1.75
C ASN A 35 2.80 2.13 0.45
N LEU A 36 3.64 2.56 -0.48
CA LEU A 36 4.00 1.77 -1.65
C LEU A 36 5.17 0.86 -1.30
N MET A 37 4.96 -0.43 -1.44
CA MET A 37 5.87 -1.49 -1.04
C MET A 37 6.41 -2.21 -2.27
N SER A 38 7.68 -2.59 -2.24
CA SER A 38 8.22 -3.62 -3.12
C SER A 38 7.95 -5.01 -2.54
N LYS A 39 7.90 -6.01 -3.42
CA LYS A 39 7.92 -7.42 -3.04
C LYS A 39 9.36 -7.88 -2.78
N ASN A 40 9.50 -8.98 -2.04
CA ASN A 40 10.81 -9.59 -1.77
C ASN A 40 11.36 -10.33 -3.01
N GLU A 41 12.56 -10.89 -2.89
CA GLU A 41 13.24 -11.62 -3.97
C GLU A 41 12.45 -12.84 -4.48
N ASP A 42 11.56 -13.39 -3.66
CA ASP A 42 10.67 -14.51 -4.00
C ASP A 42 9.38 -14.05 -4.70
N GLY A 43 9.14 -12.74 -4.81
CA GLY A 43 7.92 -12.17 -5.38
C GLY A 43 6.72 -12.19 -4.43
N ASP A 44 6.98 -12.30 -3.13
CA ASP A 44 6.00 -12.26 -2.05
C ASP A 44 6.01 -10.90 -1.32
N ARG A 45 4.98 -10.66 -0.51
CA ARG A 45 4.96 -9.48 0.37
C ARG A 45 6.07 -9.63 1.41
N ALA A 46 6.89 -8.59 1.56
CA ALA A 46 7.96 -8.56 2.55
C ALA A 46 7.37 -8.35 3.95
N LEU A 47 7.26 -9.45 4.70
CA LEU A 47 6.70 -9.50 6.03
C LEU A 47 7.74 -10.06 7.01
N TYR A 48 7.81 -9.50 8.21
CA TYR A 48 8.62 -10.06 9.28
C TYR A 48 8.10 -11.44 9.67
N PRO A 49 8.98 -12.45 9.80
CA PRO A 49 8.58 -13.74 10.32
C PRO A 49 8.07 -13.56 11.74
N THR A 50 6.82 -13.96 11.99
CA THR A 50 6.27 -13.97 13.33
C THR A 50 6.95 -15.09 14.11
N ASN A 51 7.90 -14.73 14.97
CA ASN A 51 8.48 -15.67 15.94
C ASN A 51 7.44 -15.93 17.05
N GLY A 52 6.34 -16.60 16.69
CA GLY A 52 5.41 -17.29 17.57
C GLY A 52 4.79 -16.49 18.71
N VAL A 53 3.83 -15.60 18.45
CA VAL A 53 2.63 -15.39 19.29
C VAL A 53 1.47 -14.84 18.44
N GLY A 54 0.45 -15.66 18.19
CA GLY A 54 -0.92 -15.20 17.91
C GLY A 54 -1.23 -14.54 16.55
N VAL A 55 -1.51 -15.37 15.54
CA VAL A 55 -2.52 -15.31 14.44
C VAL A 55 -2.94 -13.97 13.75
N TYR A 56 -2.56 -12.75 14.17
CA TYR A 56 -3.13 -11.50 13.61
C TYR A 56 -2.19 -10.29 13.50
N ALA A 57 -0.88 -10.46 13.33
CA ALA A 57 -0.05 -9.36 12.82
C ALA A 57 1.29 -9.90 12.30
N GLU A 58 1.33 -10.23 11.01
CA GLU A 58 2.60 -10.20 10.29
C GLU A 58 3.00 -8.71 10.19
N GLY A 59 4.02 -8.29 10.94
CA GLY A 59 4.57 -6.95 10.78
C GLY A 59 5.15 -6.83 9.36
N VAL A 60 4.87 -5.74 8.66
CA VAL A 60 5.46 -5.49 7.34
C VAL A 60 6.93 -5.08 7.52
N ASP A 61 7.81 -5.54 6.64
CA ASP A 61 9.22 -5.13 6.66
C ASP A 61 9.37 -3.70 6.07
N PRO A 62 9.74 -2.69 6.89
CA PRO A 62 9.90 -1.31 6.45
C PRO A 62 11.03 -1.12 5.43
N ASP A 63 11.99 -2.05 5.34
CA ASP A 63 13.10 -1.94 4.38
C ASP A 63 12.61 -2.05 2.92
N TYR A 64 11.39 -2.56 2.72
CA TYR A 64 10.74 -2.68 1.41
C TYR A 64 9.81 -1.51 1.06
N VAL A 65 9.67 -0.51 1.93
CA VAL A 65 8.89 0.72 1.65
C VAL A 65 9.63 1.55 0.60
N LEU A 66 8.97 1.78 -0.55
CA LEU A 66 9.50 2.64 -1.60
C LEU A 66 9.08 4.11 -1.40
N ASN A 67 7.85 4.34 -0.92
CA ASN A 67 7.34 5.69 -0.63
C ASN A 67 6.09 5.66 0.27
N SER A 68 5.80 6.78 0.92
CA SER A 68 4.62 6.98 1.77
C SER A 68 3.82 8.21 1.32
N PHE A 69 2.49 8.13 1.42
CA PHE A 69 1.56 9.17 0.95
C PHE A 69 0.63 9.62 2.09
N ASP A 70 1.10 10.56 2.90
CA ASP A 70 0.33 11.09 4.06
C ASP A 70 -0.84 12.01 3.65
N GLY A 71 -0.88 12.44 2.39
CA GLY A 71 -1.90 13.35 1.87
C GLY A 71 -3.19 12.67 1.41
N ILE A 72 -3.26 11.34 1.47
CA ILE A 72 -4.41 10.54 1.06
C ILE A 72 -5.04 9.98 2.34
N GLU A 73 -6.25 10.43 2.65
CA GLU A 73 -7.03 9.91 3.77
C GLU A 73 -7.48 8.47 3.47
N VAL A 74 -7.11 7.54 4.35
CA VAL A 74 -7.44 6.11 4.23
C VAL A 74 -7.78 5.52 5.58
N ASP A 75 -8.67 4.53 5.55
CA ASP A 75 -8.96 3.64 6.68
C ASP A 75 -8.42 2.25 6.34
N SER A 76 -7.84 1.57 7.32
CA SER A 76 -7.32 0.20 7.19
C SER A 76 -8.40 -0.87 7.45
N GLY A 77 -9.66 -0.47 7.63
CA GLY A 77 -10.75 -1.36 8.04
C GLY A 77 -11.22 -2.40 7.01
N GLU A 78 -11.83 -3.48 7.51
CA GLU A 78 -12.61 -4.44 6.72
C GLU A 78 -14.01 -3.87 6.45
N TRP A 79 -14.46 -3.95 5.19
CA TRP A 79 -15.81 -3.56 4.75
C TRP A 79 -16.61 -4.77 4.28
#